data_AF-A0A9D8T737-F1
#
_entry.id   AF-A0A9D8T737-F1
#
_cell.length_a   1.000
_cell.length_b   1.000
_cell.length_c   1.000
_cell.angle_alpha   90.00
_cell.angle_beta   90.00
_cell.angle_gamma   90.00
#
_symmetry.space_group_name_H-M   'P 1'
#
loop_
_entity.id
_entity.type
_entity.pdbx_description
1 polymer ?
#
loop_
_entity_poly.entity_id
_entity_poly.type
_entity_poly.pdbx_seq_one_letter_code
_entity_poly.pdbx_strand_id
1 'polypeptide(L)'
;MPHIADIQLIGFDADDTLWLNSVYFIRAEKALAEILSPYIDADSLHRELTAIEAQNMPWYGYGVMAYTLSLMECALKVSQHRLPG
;
A
#
# COMPACT_ATOMS: atom_id res chain seq x y z
N MET A 1 -20.97 -27.90 -18.87
CA MET A 1 -20.91 -26.65 -18.10
C MET A 1 -21.87 -26.79 -16.93
N PRO A 2 -21.48 -26.45 -15.69
CA PRO A 2 -22.41 -26.50 -14.56
C PRO A 2 -23.60 -25.56 -14.84
N HIS A 3 -24.81 -26.00 -14.50
CA HIS A 3 -25.98 -25.14 -14.61
C HIS A 3 -25.94 -24.11 -13.47
N ILE A 4 -26.34 -22.86 -13.71
CA ILE A 4 -26.34 -21.83 -12.65
C ILE A 4 -27.12 -22.29 -11.40
N ALA A 5 -28.17 -23.09 -11.60
CA ALA A 5 -28.97 -23.66 -10.52
C ALA A 5 -28.20 -24.65 -9.61
N ASP A 6 -27.03 -25.15 -10.03
CA ASP A 6 -26.20 -26.08 -9.26
C ASP A 6 -25.21 -25.35 -8.34
N ILE A 7 -25.08 -24.02 -8.44
CA ILE A 7 -24.16 -23.21 -7.62
C ILE A 7 -24.82 -22.92 -6.26
N GLN A 8 -24.21 -23.44 -5.20
CA GLN A 8 -24.72 -23.27 -3.83
C GLN A 8 -24.05 -22.11 -3.06
N LEU A 9 -22.86 -21.67 -3.50
CA LEU A 9 -22.08 -20.62 -2.85
C LEU A 9 -21.42 -19.73 -3.90
N ILE A 10 -21.51 -18.42 -3.68
CA ILE A 10 -20.80 -17.41 -4.45
C ILE A 10 -20.00 -16.57 -3.46
N GLY A 11 -18.68 -16.62 -3.58
CA GLY A 11 -17.78 -15.73 -2.84
C GLY A 11 -17.61 -14.43 -3.62
N PHE A 12 -17.77 -13.31 -2.92
CA PHE A 12 -17.42 -11.99 -3.45
C PHE A 12 -16.15 -11.52 -2.75
N ASP A 13 -15.19 -11.05 -3.53
CA ASP A 13 -14.11 -10.24 -2.98
C ASP A 13 -14.70 -8.95 -2.39
N ALA A 14 -13.98 -8.35 -1.46
CA ALA A 14 -14.43 -7.21 -0.69
C ALA A 14 -13.92 -5.90 -1.28
N ASP A 15 -12.61 -5.68 -1.22
CA ASP A 15 -11.96 -4.44 -1.58
C ASP A 15 -11.99 -4.21 -3.09
N ASP A 16 -12.41 -3.02 -3.51
CA ASP A 16 -12.62 -2.63 -4.91
C ASP A 16 -13.63 -3.51 -5.69
N THR A 17 -14.34 -4.40 -5.00
CA THR A 17 -15.46 -5.20 -5.52
C THR A 17 -16.79 -4.79 -4.88
N LEU A 18 -16.88 -4.84 -3.55
CA LEU A 18 -18.07 -4.42 -2.79
C LEU A 18 -18.00 -2.95 -2.38
N TRP A 19 -16.80 -2.45 -2.07
CA TRP A 19 -16.56 -1.05 -1.71
C TRP A 19 -15.24 -0.52 -2.25
N LEU A 20 -15.16 0.81 -2.40
CA LEU A 20 -13.94 1.49 -2.82
C LEU A 20 -12.86 1.36 -1.75
N ASN A 21 -11.65 0.91 -2.14
CA ASN A 21 -10.55 0.70 -1.21
C ASN A 21 -9.22 1.31 -1.73
N SER A 22 -8.76 0.96 -2.93
CA SER A 22 -7.43 1.34 -3.43
C SER A 22 -7.16 2.85 -3.46
N VAL A 23 -8.21 3.68 -3.58
CA VAL A 23 -8.07 5.14 -3.54
C VAL A 23 -7.43 5.65 -2.25
N TYR A 24 -7.65 4.97 -1.12
CA TYR A 24 -7.13 5.39 0.17
C TYR A 24 -5.61 5.14 0.28
N PHE A 25 -5.15 4.02 -0.28
CA PHE A 25 -3.72 3.69 -0.37
C PHE A 25 -2.98 4.69 -1.28
N ILE A 26 -3.55 5.01 -2.44
CA ILE A 26 -3.02 6.02 -3.37
C ILE A 26 -2.93 7.40 -2.71
N ARG A 27 -3.96 7.80 -1.95
CA ARG A 27 -3.96 9.08 -1.22
C ARG A 27 -2.89 9.13 -0.13
N ALA A 28 -2.70 8.03 0.60
CA ALA A 28 -1.67 7.93 1.62
C ALA A 28 -0.26 8.02 1.03
N GLU A 29 -0.02 7.34 -0.10
CA GLU A 29 1.27 7.44 -0.82
C GLU A 29 1.52 8.86 -1.32
N LYS A 30 0.51 9.49 -1.92
CA LYS A 30 0.61 10.88 -2.38
C LYS A 30 0.92 11.84 -1.25
N ALA A 31 0.29 11.67 -0.09
CA ALA A 31 0.59 12.48 1.10
C ALA A 31 2.04 12.26 1.56
N LEU A 32 2.53 11.03 1.53
CA LEU A 32 3.95 10.74 1.82
C LEU A 32 4.88 11.41 0.80
N ALA A 33 4.54 11.38 -0.49
CA ALA A 33 5.29 12.06 -1.55
C ALA A 33 5.37 13.57 -1.35
N GLU A 34 4.28 14.19 -0.90
CA GLU A 34 4.27 15.61 -0.57
C GLU A 34 5.19 15.91 0.62
N ILE A 35 5.14 15.10 1.70
CA ILE A 35 6.02 15.21 2.87
C ILE A 35 7.49 15.05 2.49
N LEU A 36 7.80 14.10 1.60
CA LEU A 36 9.17 13.75 1.21
C LEU A 36 9.67 14.48 -0.03
N SER A 37 8.88 15.40 -0.60
CA SER A 37 9.24 16.17 -1.80
C SER A 37 10.59 16.91 -1.74
N PRO A 38 11.14 17.32 -0.58
CA PRO A 38 12.50 17.87 -0.50
C PRO A 38 13.62 16.83 -0.68
N TYR A 39 13.31 15.54 -0.56
CA TYR A 39 14.27 14.43 -0.52
C TYR A 39 14.24 13.55 -1.76
N ILE A 40 13.08 13.40 -2.40
CA ILE A 40 12.86 12.48 -3.52
C ILE A 40 11.69 12.93 -4.39
N ASP A 41 11.72 12.62 -5.69
CA ASP A 41 10.57 12.78 -6.57
C ASP A 41 9.53 11.66 -6.37
N ALA A 42 8.28 11.91 -6.77
CA ALA A 42 7.17 10.98 -6.53
C ALA A 42 7.37 9.60 -7.21
N ASP A 43 7.93 9.56 -8.42
CA ASP A 43 8.14 8.29 -9.14
C ASP A 43 9.24 7.46 -8.48
N SER A 44 10.30 8.11 -8.01
CA SER A 44 11.36 7.45 -7.25
C SER A 44 10.85 6.99 -5.87
N LEU A 45 10.01 7.77 -5.21
CA LEU A 45 9.37 7.35 -3.95
C LEU A 45 8.52 6.08 -4.15
N HIS A 46 7.69 6.05 -5.20
CA HIS A 46 6.85 4.90 -5.50
C HIS A 46 7.67 3.61 -5.66
N ARG A 47 8.81 3.69 -6.38
CA ARG A 47 9.74 2.57 -6.55
C ARG A 47 10.35 2.12 -5.22
N GLU A 48 10.79 3.06 -4.38
CA GLU A 48 11.36 2.75 -3.06
C GLU A 48 10.32 2.12 -2.12
N LEU A 49 9.11 2.66 -2.07
CA LEU A 49 8.02 2.12 -1.25
C LEU A 49 7.65 0.71 -1.71
N THR A 50 7.48 0.49 -3.01
CA THR A 50 7.18 -0.83 -3.59
C THR A 50 8.26 -1.85 -3.22
N ALA A 51 9.54 -1.46 -3.25
CA ALA A 51 10.64 -2.34 -2.88
C ALA A 51 10.62 -2.70 -1.39
N ILE A 52 10.28 -1.75 -0.52
CA ILE A 52 10.14 -1.98 0.93
C ILE A 52 8.95 -2.90 1.23
N GLU A 53 7.79 -2.65 0.61
CA GLU A 53 6.61 -3.52 0.75
C GLU A 53 6.92 -4.96 0.35
N ALA A 54 7.62 -5.15 -0.79
CA ALA A 54 8.03 -6.48 -1.24
C ALA A 54 8.99 -7.17 -0.26
N GLN A 55 9.92 -6.42 0.35
CA GLN A 55 10.84 -6.94 1.37
C GLN A 55 10.13 -7.29 2.68
N ASN A 56 9.10 -6.53 3.04
CA ASN A 56 8.33 -6.71 4.28
C ASN A 56 7.21 -7.76 4.15
N MET A 57 6.82 -8.13 2.94
CA MET A 57 5.76 -9.09 2.65
C MET A 57 5.84 -10.40 3.45
N PRO A 58 7.02 -11.06 3.60
CA PRO A 58 7.11 -12.31 4.36
C PRO A 58 6.84 -12.16 5.86
N TRP A 59 6.94 -10.94 6.41
CA TRP A 59 6.85 -10.66 7.83
C TRP A 59 5.47 -10.11 8.23
N TYR A 60 4.95 -9.16 7.45
CA TYR A 60 3.73 -8.44 7.81
C TYR A 60 2.50 -8.89 7.01
N GLY A 61 2.70 -9.59 5.90
CA GLY A 61 1.60 -9.92 4.99
C GLY A 61 0.97 -8.68 4.37
N TYR A 62 -0.30 -8.79 3.98
CA TYR A 62 -1.05 -7.72 3.32
C TYR A 62 -1.86 -6.89 4.32
N GLY A 63 -2.27 -5.69 3.89
CA GLY A 63 -3.25 -4.86 4.59
C GLY A 63 -2.68 -3.57 5.17
N VAL A 64 -3.57 -2.77 5.77
CA VAL A 64 -3.27 -1.38 6.16
C VAL A 64 -2.13 -1.25 7.18
N MET A 65 -1.97 -2.22 8.09
CA MET A 65 -0.90 -2.19 9.09
C MET A 65 0.48 -2.45 8.46
N ALA A 66 0.58 -3.45 7.59
CA ALA A 66 1.80 -3.74 6.83
C ALA A 66 2.20 -2.54 5.96
N TYR A 67 1.20 -1.92 5.31
CA TYR A 67 1.40 -0.74 4.49
C TYR A 67 1.89 0.46 5.31
N THR A 68 1.26 0.71 6.47
CA THR A 68 1.64 1.82 7.36
C THR A 68 3.08 1.68 7.86
N LEU A 69 3.49 0.48 8.27
CA LEU A 69 4.88 0.23 8.68
C LEU A 69 5.86 0.46 7.51
N SER A 70 5.50 0.04 6.30
CA SER A 70 6.31 0.27 5.10
C SER A 70 6.41 1.75 4.72
N LEU A 71 5.34 2.54 4.88
CA LEU A 71 5.38 3.99 4.71
C LEU A 71 6.33 4.66 5.73
N MET A 72 6.28 4.24 6.99
CA MET A 72 7.17 4.76 8.04
C MET A 72 8.64 4.41 7.76
N GLU A 73 8.91 3.17 7.36
CA GLU A 73 10.25 2.74 6.97
C GLU A 73 10.77 3.52 5.75
N CYS A 74 9.93 3.71 4.73
CA CYS A 74 10.26 4.51 3.56
C CYS A 74 10.59 5.97 3.95
N ALA A 75 9.78 6.58 4.82
CA ALA A 75 10.01 7.92 5.32
C ALA A 75 11.35 8.07 6.03
N LEU A 76 11.70 7.12 6.91
CA LEU A 76 12.97 7.13 7.64
C LEU A 76 14.17 6.90 6.71
N LYS A 77 14.04 5.97 5.76
CA LYS A 77 15.08 5.64 4.78
C LYS A 77 15.37 6.82 3.86
N VAL A 78 14.35 7.36 3.20
CA VAL A 78 14.46 8.45 2.22
C VAL A 78 14.95 9.74 2.88
N SER A 79 14.40 10.09 4.04
CA SER A 79 14.81 11.30 4.76
C SER A 79 16.17 11.17 5.44
N GLN A 80 16.73 9.96 5.50
CA GLN A 80 17.91 9.63 6.32
C GLN A 80 17.74 10.08 7.77
N HIS A 81 16.56 9.82 8.35
CA HIS A 81 16.20 10.17 9.73
C HIS A 81 16.26 11.68 10.03
N ARG A 82 16.05 12.54 9.03
CA ARG A 82 16.04 14.01 9.18
C ARG A 82 14.64 14.63 9.24
N LEU A 83 13.58 13.82 9.27
CA LEU A 83 12.23 14.33 9.51
C LEU A 83 12.11 14.88 10.95
N PRO A 84 11.40 16.00 11.15
CA PRO A 84 11.11 16.50 12.49
C PRO A 84 10.22 15.51 13.24
N GLY A 85 10.45 15.39 14.55
CA GLY A 85 9.63 14.60 15.48
C GLY A 85 8.51 15.41 16.12
#